data_AF-A0A2V6L8C7-F1
#
_entry.id   AF-A0A2V6L8C7-F1
#
_cell.length_a   1.000
_cell.length_b   1.000
_cell.length_c   1.000
_cell.angle_alpha   90.00
_cell.angle_beta   90.00
_cell.angle_gamma   90.00
#
_symmetry.space_group_name_H-M   'P 1'
#
loop_
_entity.id
_entity.type
_entity.pdbx_description
1 polymer ?
#
loop_
_entity_poly.entity_id
_entity_poly.type
_entity_poly.pdbx_seq_one_letter_code
_entity_poly.pdbx_strand_id
1 'polypeptide(L)' 'MRCPKCGSRDDKVIDSRQSRDSSSIRRRRECL' A
#
# COMPACT_ATOMS: atom_id res chain seq x y z
N MET A 1 -1.60 -5.64 5.66
CA MET A 1 -1.09 -4.92 6.85
C MET A 1 -2.28 -4.47 7.67
N ARG A 2 -2.17 -4.33 9.00
CA ARG A 2 -3.34 -3.89 9.77
C ARG A 2 -3.65 -2.43 9.44
N CYS A 3 -4.82 -2.18 8.86
CA CYS A 3 -5.26 -0.82 8.54
C CYS A 3 -5.45 -0.02 9.85
N PRO A 4 -4.82 1.15 10.01
CA PRO A 4 -4.99 1.97 11.21
C PRO A 4 -6.39 2.58 11.33
N LYS A 5 -7.17 2.63 10.24
CA LYS A 5 -8.51 3.22 10.22
C LYS A 5 -9.61 2.23 10.61
N CYS A 6 -9.60 1.01 10.06
CA CYS A 6 -10.65 0.00 10.28
C CYS A 6 -10.16 -1.25 11.01
N GLY A 7 -8.84 -1.44 11.17
CA GLY A 7 -8.26 -2.61 11.82
C GLY A 7 -8.23 -3.88 10.97
N SER A 8 -8.75 -3.87 9.73
CA SER A 8 -8.68 -5.01 8.80
C SER A 8 -7.24 -5.41 8.49
N ARG A 9 -7.01 -6.70 8.30
CA ARG A 9 -5.70 -7.25 7.89
C ARG A 9 -5.61 -7.45 6.39
N ASP A 10 -6.77 -7.52 5.73
CA ASP A 10 -6.90 -7.77 4.30
C ASP A 10 -6.85 -6.43 3.56
N ASP A 11 -5.89 -6.35 2.64
CA ASP A 11 -5.69 -5.20 1.78
C ASP A 11 -5.36 -5.67 0.36
N LYS A 12 -5.68 -4.83 -0.62
CA LYS A 12 -5.34 -5.03 -2.03
C LYS A 12 -4.46 -3.88 -2.50
N VAL A 13 -3.39 -4.21 -3.22
CA VAL A 13 -2.57 -3.20 -3.91
C VAL A 13 -3.34 -2.67 -5.10
N ILE A 14 -3.54 -1.35 -5.16
CA ILE A 14 -4.29 -0.68 -6.22
C ILE A 14 -3.42 0.23 -7.10
N ASP A 15 -2.23 0.60 -6.63
CA ASP A 15 -1.27 1.39 -7.40
C ASP A 15 0.16 1.09 -6.92
N SER A 16 1.11 1.00 -7.85
CA SER A 16 2.53 0.80 -7.59
C SER A 16 3.35 1.80 -8.38
N ARG A 17 4.14 2.62 -7.70
CA ARG A 17 4.99 3.64 -8.31
C ARG A 17 6.41 3.51 -7.80
N GLN A 18 7.40 3.66 -8.67
CA GLN A 18 8.79 3.78 -8.28
C GLN A 18 9.04 5.16 -7.65
N SER A 19 9.87 5.19 -6.61
CA SER A 19 10.42 6.43 -6.09
C SER A 19 11.33 7.09 -7.14
N ARG A 20 11.46 8.42 -7.10
CA ARG A 20 12.26 9.19 -8.08
C ARG A 20 13.70 8.70 -8.18
N ASP A 21 14.26 8.27 -7.06
CA ASP A 21 15.64 7.80 -6.97
C ASP A 21 15.77 6.30 -7.30
N SER A 22 14.70 5.64 -7.77
CA SER A 22 14.61 4.20 -8.06
C SER A 22 14.95 3.24 -6.90
N SER A 23 15.25 3.78 -5.71
CA SER A 23 15.67 3.04 -4.52
C SER A 23 14.55 2.25 -3.84
N SER A 24 13.29 2.54 -4.18
CA SER A 24 12.13 1.92 -3.54
C SER A 24 10.88 1.98 -4.41
N ILE A 25 9.94 1.09 -4.12
CA ILE A 25 8.61 1.04 -4.75
C ILE A 25 7.57 1.40 -3.69
N ARG A 26 6.81 2.46 -3.94
CA ARG A 26 5.66 2.89 -3.14
C ARG A 26 4.41 2.19 -3.65
N ARG A 27 3.70 1.49 -2.76
CA ARG A 27 2.45 0.79 -3.10
C ARG A 27 1.27 1.40 -2.34
N ARG A 28 0.27 1.90 -3.06
CA ARG A 28 -1.01 2.31 -2.48
C ARG A 28 -1.89 1.06 -2.30
N ARG A 29 -2.48 0.92 -1.12
CA ARG A 29 -3.36 -0.20 -0.77
C ARG A 29 -4.74 0.31 -0.38
N GLU A 30 -5.76 -0.47 -0.68
CA GLU A 30 -7.13 -0.29 -0.23
C GLU A 30 -7.52 -1.47 0.67
N CYS A 31 -8.33 -1.20 1.70
CA CYS A 31 -8.85 -2.27 2.56
C CYS A 31 -9.89 -3.06 1.78
N LEU A 32 -9.82 -4.39 1.91
CA LEU A 32 -10.88 -5.27 1.42
C LEU A 32 -11.99 -5.40 2.47
#